data_AF-A0A971AEY3-F1
#
_entry.id   AF-A0A971AEY3-F1
#
_cell.length_a   1.000
_cell.length_b   1.000
_cell.length_c   1.000
_cell.angle_alpha   90.00
_cell.angle_beta   90.00
_cell.angle_gamma   90.00
#
_symmetry.space_group_name_H-M   'P 1'
#
loop_
_entity.id
_entity.type
_entity.pdbx_description
1 polymer ?
#
loop_
_entity_poly.entity_id
_entity_poly.type
_entity_poly.pdbx_seq_one_letter_code
_entity_poly.pdbx_strand_id
1 'polypeptide(L)'
;MQRKKKGPIDTVALSKKYKCDINRIIRAWKNGKNDYELSQALGINTIKLMQIRQEIAAAHEKERQQNRKRSYSAKTTPLIKLD
;
A
#
# COMPACT_ATOMS: atom_id res chain seq x y z
N MET A 1 11.46 -21.92 -0.92
CA MET A 1 10.93 -20.82 -0.08
C MET A 1 10.33 -19.74 -0.99
N GLN A 2 9.01 -19.57 -0.99
CA GLN A 2 8.35 -18.56 -1.83
C GLN A 2 8.75 -17.16 -1.31
N ARG A 3 9.52 -16.42 -2.11
CA ARG A 3 9.85 -15.01 -1.84
C ARG A 3 8.53 -14.25 -1.76
N LYS A 4 8.12 -13.83 -0.55
CA LYS A 4 6.97 -12.93 -0.38
C LYS A 4 7.16 -11.76 -1.33
N LYS A 5 6.27 -11.62 -2.33
CA LYS A 5 6.25 -10.47 -3.23
C LYS A 5 6.34 -9.22 -2.36
N LYS A 6 7.40 -8.42 -2.53
CA LYS A 6 7.47 -7.09 -1.94
C LYS A 6 6.26 -6.35 -2.49
N GLY A 7 5.26 -6.11 -1.66
CA GLY A 7 4.11 -5.33 -2.06
C GLY A 7 4.54 -3.92 -2.47
N PRO A 8 3.67 -3.14 -3.12
CA PRO A 8 3.96 -1.76 -3.52
C PRO A 8 4.23 -0.80 -2.36
N ILE A 9 4.04 -1.26 -1.11
CA ILE A 9 4.19 -0.47 0.09
C ILE A 9 5.64 -0.48 0.54
N ASP A 10 6.26 0.70 0.55
CA ASP A 10 7.52 0.90 1.27
C ASP A 10 7.25 1.10 2.77
N THR A 11 7.20 -0.02 3.50
CA THR A 11 7.00 0.00 4.95
C THR A 11 8.13 0.70 5.71
N VAL A 12 9.34 0.79 5.14
CA VAL A 12 10.49 1.46 5.77
C VAL A 12 10.32 2.98 5.67
N ALA A 13 9.92 3.47 4.50
CA ALA A 13 9.62 4.89 4.31
C ALA A 13 8.47 5.35 5.22
N LEU A 14 7.38 4.59 5.29
CA LEU A 14 6.25 4.88 6.17
C LEU A 14 6.67 4.84 7.66
N SER A 15 7.51 3.88 8.04
CA SER A 15 7.99 3.77 9.41
C SER A 15 8.81 4.99 9.82
N LYS A 16 9.65 5.53 8.94
CA LYS A 16 10.40 6.78 9.17
C LYS A 16 9.46 7.99 9.26
N LYS A 17 8.46 8.08 8.38
CA LYS A 17 7.52 9.21 8.33
C LYS A 17 6.67 9.32 9.59
N TYR A 18 6.08 8.20 10.01
CA TYR A 18 5.17 8.17 11.15
C TYR A 18 5.86 7.84 12.48
N LYS A 19 7.16 7.49 12.45
CA LYS A 19 7.94 7.01 13.61
C LYS A 19 7.25 5.85 14.33
N CYS A 20 6.62 4.97 13.56
CA CYS A 20 5.84 3.83 14.06
C CYS A 20 6.27 2.53 13.36
N ASP A 21 6.07 1.39 14.03
CA ASP A 21 6.29 0.09 13.41
C ASP A 21 5.11 -0.29 12.51
N ILE A 22 5.22 0.10 11.23
CA ILE A 22 4.21 -0.15 10.20
C ILE A 22 4.02 -1.64 9.95
N ASN A 23 5.08 -2.46 10.08
CA ASN A 23 4.95 -3.89 9.90
C ASN A 23 4.09 -4.51 11.00
N ARG A 24 4.25 -4.06 12.24
CA ARG A 24 3.40 -4.48 13.37
C ARG A 24 1.96 -4.03 13.20
N ILE A 25 1.74 -2.80 12.75
CA ILE A 25 0.40 -2.25 12.46
C ILE A 25 -0.31 -3.08 11.36
N ILE A 26 0.36 -3.32 10.23
CA ILE A 26 -0.20 -4.11 9.13
C ILE A 26 -0.53 -5.54 9.61
N ARG A 27 0.36 -6.17 10.40
CA ARG A 27 0.08 -7.51 10.95
C ARG A 27 -1.13 -7.51 11.87
N ALA A 28 -1.29 -6.49 12.71
CA ALA A 28 -2.44 -6.36 13.60
C ALA A 28 -3.75 -6.19 12.81
N TRP A 29 -3.76 -5.37 11.76
CA TRP A 29 -4.91 -5.26 10.85
C TRP A 29 -5.23 -6.57 10.14
N LYS A 30 -4.22 -7.32 9.70
CA LYS A 30 -4.42 -8.65 9.09
C LYS A 30 -4.99 -9.68 10.06
N ASN A 31 -4.77 -9.50 11.35
CA ASN A 31 -5.34 -10.33 12.41
C ASN A 31 -6.74 -9.85 12.85
N GLY A 32 -7.33 -8.88 12.16
CA GLY A 32 -8.68 -8.39 12.44
C GLY A 32 -8.77 -7.33 13.53
N LYS A 33 -7.64 -6.83 14.05
CA LYS A 33 -7.68 -5.77 15.06
C LYS A 33 -8.15 -4.45 14.47
N ASN A 34 -8.95 -3.72 15.24
CA ASN A 34 -9.46 -2.41 14.84
C ASN A 34 -8.48 -1.28 15.23
N ASP A 35 -8.62 -0.11 14.60
CA ASP A 35 -7.73 1.05 14.82
C ASP A 35 -7.77 1.53 16.28
N TYR A 36 -8.94 1.43 16.93
CA TYR A 36 -9.07 1.74 18.36
C TYR A 36 -8.26 0.78 19.25
N GLU A 37 -8.35 -0.53 18.99
CA GLU A 37 -7.59 -1.53 19.75
C GLU A 37 -6.08 -1.41 19.51
N LEU A 38 -5.67 -1.12 18.27
CA LEU A 38 -4.27 -0.79 17.97
C LEU A 38 -3.82 0.46 18.71
N SER A 39 -4.65 1.50 18.74
CA SER A 39 -4.34 2.75 19.44
C SER A 39 -4.11 2.50 20.93
N GLN A 40 -5.00 1.76 21.58
CA GLN A 40 -4.86 1.38 22.98
C GLN A 40 -3.63 0.49 23.22
N ALA A 41 -3.38 -0.49 22.35
CA ALA A 41 -2.27 -1.44 22.53
C ALA A 41 -0.88 -0.87 22.21
N LEU A 42 -0.79 0.11 21.31
CA LEU A 42 0.49 0.68 20.83
C LEU A 42 0.71 2.13 21.28
N GLY A 43 -0.28 2.78 21.90
CA GLY A 43 -0.23 4.20 22.26
C GLY A 43 -0.20 5.13 21.04
N ILE A 44 -0.69 4.66 19.89
CA ILE A 44 -0.67 5.43 18.63
C ILE A 44 -2.02 6.10 18.44
N ASN A 45 -2.04 7.41 18.22
CA ASN A 45 -3.27 8.14 17.93
C ASN A 45 -4.05 7.48 16.76
N THR A 46 -5.35 7.27 16.95
CA THR A 46 -6.26 6.69 15.94
C THR A 46 -6.24 7.45 14.62
N ILE A 47 -6.09 8.79 14.65
CA ILE A 47 -5.96 9.61 13.44
C ILE A 47 -4.69 9.23 12.66
N LYS A 48 -3.56 8.97 13.34
CA LYS A 48 -2.34 8.51 12.67
C LYS A 48 -2.53 7.14 12.03
N LEU A 49 -3.21 6.22 12.71
CA LEU A 49 -3.52 4.90 12.15
C LEU A 49 -4.37 5.02 10.89
N MET A 50 -5.38 5.90 10.90
CA MET A 50 -6.21 6.18 9.73
C MET A 50 -5.39 6.74 8.55
N GLN A 51 -4.47 7.68 8.82
CA GLN A 51 -3.58 8.23 7.79
C GLN A 51 -2.67 7.15 7.18
N ILE A 52 -2.06 6.30 8.01
CA ILE A 52 -1.23 5.18 7.55
C ILE A 52 -2.05 4.25 6.64
N ARG A 53 -3.29 3.94 7.03
CA ARG A 53 -4.19 3.08 6.26
C ARG A 53 -4.52 3.70 4.89
N GLN A 54 -4.79 4.99 4.85
CA GLN A 54 -5.04 5.73 3.60
C GLN A 54 -3.81 5.74 2.69
N GLU A 55 -2.61 6.01 3.21
CA GLU A 55 -1.39 5.99 2.40
C GLU A 55 -1.11 4.61 1.80
N ILE A 56 -1.33 3.56 2.59
CA ILE A 56 -1.20 2.17 2.11
C ILE A 56 -2.21 1.89 1.00
N ALA A 57 -3.47 2.29 1.17
CA ALA A 57 -4.51 2.10 0.16
C ALA A 57 -4.19 2.89 -1.13
N ALA A 58 -3.72 4.13 -1.00
CA ALA A 58 -3.32 4.97 -2.11
C ALA A 58 -2.11 4.40 -2.87
N ALA A 59 -1.12 3.84 -2.16
CA ALA A 59 0.03 3.18 -2.79
C ALA A 59 -0.40 1.97 -3.65
N HIS A 60 -1.30 1.13 -3.12
CA HIS A 60 -1.88 0.02 -3.87
C HIS A 60 -2.72 0.47 -5.06
N GLU A 61 -3.54 1.52 -4.90
CA GLU A 61 -4.34 2.06 -5.98
C GLU A 61 -3.46 2.63 -7.10
N LYS A 62 -2.39 3.35 -6.76
CA LYS A 62 -1.41 3.87 -7.72
C LYS A 62 -0.73 2.75 -8.50
N GLU A 63 -0.33 1.66 -7.83
CA GLU A 63 0.22 0.47 -8.49
C GLU A 63 -0.80 -0.15 -9.46
N ARG A 64 -2.06 -0.33 -9.03
CA ARG A 64 -3.13 -0.85 -9.89
C ARG A 64 -3.34 0.02 -11.12
N GLN A 65 -3.37 1.34 -10.96
CA GLN A 65 -3.52 2.28 -12.07
C GLN A 65 -2.34 2.22 -13.03
N GLN A 66 -1.11 2.15 -12.53
CA GLN A 66 0.08 1.98 -13.37
C GLN A 66 0.04 0.66 -14.16
N ASN A 67 -0.39 -0.44 -13.52
CA ASN A 67 -0.52 -1.73 -14.20
C ASN A 67 -1.62 -1.70 -15.28
N ARG A 68 -2.73 -1.00 -15.02
CA ARG A 68 -3.80 -0.77 -16.03
C ARG A 68 -3.29 0.05 -17.21
N LYS A 69 -2.56 1.16 -16.97
CA LYS A 69 -1.96 1.98 -18.02
C LYS A 69 -0.96 1.20 -18.87
N ARG A 70 -0.13 0.36 -18.24
CA ARG A 70 0.84 -0.49 -18.93
C ARG A 70 0.15 -1.56 -19.78
N SER A 71 -0.92 -2.17 -19.25
CA SER A 71 -1.75 -3.13 -19.99
C SER A 71 -2.50 -2.49 -21.14
N TYR A 72 -2.96 -1.25 -21.00
CA TYR A 72 -3.62 -0.50 -22.07
C TYR A 72 -2.64 -0.12 -23.18
N SER A 73 -1.46 0.40 -22.82
CA SER A 73 -0.38 0.73 -23.75
C SER A 73 0.15 -0.49 -24.51
N ALA A 74 0.12 -1.69 -23.91
CA ALA A 74 0.51 -2.93 -24.59
C ALA A 74 -0.55 -3.43 -25.59
N LYS A 75 -1.82 -3.02 -25.45
CA LYS A 75 -2.92 -3.37 -26.37
C LYS A 75 -3.05 -2.40 -27.53
N THR A 76 -2.63 -1.15 -27.35
CA THR A 76 -2.57 -0.15 -28.42
C THR A 76 -1.19 -0.21 -29.10
N THR A 77 -0.94 -1.26 -29.87
CA THR A 77 -0.02 -1.12 -31.01
C THR A 77 -0.72 -0.19 -31.99
N PRO A 78 -0.17 0.96 -32.38
CA PRO A 78 -0.83 1.82 -33.35
C PRO A 78 -0.86 1.06 -34.69
N LEU A 79 -2.07 0.75 -35.14
CA LEU A 79 -2.43 0.46 -36.53
C LEU A 79 -2.28 1.74 -37.36
N ILE A 80 -1.07 2.31 -37.37
CA ILE A 80 -0.70 3.41 -38.26
C ILE A 80 0.63 3.02 -38.87
N LYS A 81 0.55 2.15 -39.88
CA LYS A 81 1.57 2.03 -40.93
C LYS A 81 0.86 1.66 -42.22
N LEU A 82 1.23 2.39 -43.29
CA LEU A 82 0.82 2.35 -44.69
C LEU A 82 -0.53 3.04 -44.99
N ASP A 83 -0.64 4.02 -45.89
CA ASP A 83 0.22 4.45 -47.01
C ASP A 83 0.53 5.96 -46.95
#